data_AF-A0A3S2XBZ9-F1
#
_entry.id   AF-A0A3S2XBZ9-F1
#
_cell.length_a   1.000
_cell.length_b   1.000
_cell.length_c   1.000
_cell.angle_alpha   90.00
_cell.angle_beta   90.00
_cell.angle_gamma   90.00
#
_symmetry.space_group_name_H-M   'P 1'
#
loop_
_entity.id
_entity.type
_entity.pdbx_description
1 polymer ?
#
loop_
_entity_poly.entity_id
_entity_poly.type
_entity_poly.pdbx_seq_one_letter_code
_entity_poly.pdbx_strand_id
1 'polypeptide(L)'
;MGSENHNGWKLEELLAQVKQEVSEKINKIINDPSPQAQLVVRNNLAIIEHLGAAEALQRSSYIVLDAMKANEGPAGTPRIGNEKG
;
A
#
# COMPACT_ATOMS: atom_id res chain seq x y z
N MET A 1 14.36 -7.67 -7.55
CA MET A 1 13.92 -6.50 -6.76
C MET A 1 13.90 -6.88 -5.30
N GLY A 2 15.05 -6.73 -4.63
CA GLY A 2 15.22 -7.08 -3.23
C GLY A 2 16.44 -6.35 -2.72
N SER A 3 16.28 -5.06 -2.42
CA SER A 3 17.37 -4.14 -2.04
C SER A 3 16.81 -2.71 -2.09
N GLU A 4 15.96 -2.30 -1.16
CA GLU A 4 16.43 -1.48 -0.04
C GLU A 4 15.31 -1.38 1.01
N ASN A 5 14.75 -2.52 1.39
CA ASN A 5 13.88 -2.55 2.56
C ASN A 5 14.75 -2.50 3.81
N HIS A 6 15.30 -1.33 4.14
CA HIS A 6 16.25 -1.10 5.23
C HIS A 6 15.74 -1.66 6.58
N ASN A 7 14.42 -1.73 6.75
CA ASN A 7 13.76 -2.27 7.95
C ASN A 7 13.02 -3.61 7.72
N GLY A 8 12.86 -4.07 6.47
CA GLY A 8 12.14 -5.30 6.14
C GLY A 8 10.60 -5.21 6.12
N TRP A 9 10.00 -4.02 6.22
CA TRP A 9 8.55 -3.84 6.34
C TRP A 9 7.85 -4.00 5.00
N LYS A 10 6.74 -4.74 4.95
CA LYS A 10 5.97 -4.84 3.71
C LYS A 10 5.09 -3.60 3.54
N LEU A 11 4.95 -3.14 2.30
CA LEU A 11 4.14 -1.94 2.02
C LEU A 11 2.69 -2.15 2.47
N GLU A 12 2.12 -3.33 2.27
CA GLU A 12 0.77 -3.67 2.72
C GLU A 12 0.60 -3.59 4.25
N GLU A 13 1.63 -3.92 5.03
CA GLU A 13 1.61 -3.83 6.49
C GLU A 13 1.61 -2.37 6.94
N LEU A 14 2.47 -1.54 6.32
CA LEU A 14 2.52 -0.09 6.53
C LEU A 14 1.18 0.58 6.20
N LEU A 15 0.63 0.28 5.02
CA LEU A 15 -0.64 0.85 4.59
C LEU A 15 -1.79 0.42 5.52
N ALA A 16 -1.80 -0.83 6.01
CA ALA A 16 -2.77 -1.30 6.99
C ALA A 16 -2.68 -0.53 8.31
N GLN A 17 -1.47 -0.32 8.83
CA GLN A 17 -1.26 0.45 10.05
C GLN A 17 -1.74 1.91 9.89
N VAL A 18 -1.38 2.58 8.79
CA VAL A 18 -1.80 3.98 8.56
C VAL A 18 -3.32 4.08 8.42
N LYS A 19 -3.98 3.14 7.72
CA LYS A 19 -5.45 3.11 7.64
C LYS A 19 -6.10 3.01 9.02
N GLN A 20 -5.55 2.20 9.92
CA GLN A 20 -6.04 2.07 11.30
C GLN A 20 -5.92 3.40 12.05
N GLU A 21 -4.74 4.03 12.02
CA GLU A 21 -4.51 5.32 12.69
C GLU A 21 -5.44 6.43 12.16
N VAL A 22 -5.68 6.46 10.85
CA VAL A 22 -6.60 7.44 10.23
C VAL A 22 -8.05 7.15 10.62
N SER A 23 -8.44 5.88 10.71
CA SER A 23 -9.78 5.48 11.16
C SER A 23 -10.04 5.90 12.61
N GLU A 24 -9.04 5.78 13.49
CA GLU A 24 -9.13 6.26 14.87
C GLU A 24 -9.28 7.78 14.95
N LYS A 25 -8.64 8.54 14.05
CA LYS A 25 -8.84 9.99 13.95
C LYS A 25 -10.27 10.34 13.56
N ILE A 26 -10.89 9.59 12.65
CA ILE A 26 -12.31 9.76 12.30
C ILE A 26 -13.19 9.53 13.53
N ASN A 27 -13.00 8.42 14.23
CA ASN A 27 -13.82 8.05 15.39
C ASN A 27 -13.83 9.12 16.51
N LYS A 28 -12.73 9.88 16.65
CA LYS A 28 -12.62 10.96 17.64
C LYS A 28 -13.52 12.17 17.33
N ILE A 29 -13.86 12.40 16.07
CA ILE A 29 -14.54 13.63 15.62
C ILE A 29 -15.82 13.38 14.82
N ILE A 30 -16.20 12.14 14.56
CA ILE A 30 -17.32 11.80 13.66
C ILE A 30 -18.68 12.36 14.13
N ASN A 31 -18.85 12.57 15.44
CA ASN A 31 -20.08 13.11 16.01
C ASN A 31 -20.05 14.64 16.16
N ASP A 32 -18.95 15.31 15.81
CA ASP A 32 -18.86 16.77 15.83
C ASP A 32 -19.53 17.34 14.56
N PRO A 33 -20.64 18.08 14.68
CA PRO A 33 -21.39 18.58 13.53
C PRO A 33 -20.74 19.83 12.89
N SER A 34 -19.65 20.36 13.45
CA SER A 34 -18.99 21.55 12.91
C SER A 34 -18.49 21.30 11.47
N PRO A 35 -18.59 22.30 10.57
CA PRO A 35 -18.11 22.14 9.19
C PRO A 35 -16.64 21.71 9.08
N GLN A 36 -15.81 22.15 10.04
CA GLN A 36 -14.39 21.82 10.12
C GLN A 36 -14.21 20.33 10.43
N ALA A 37 -14.91 19.79 11.43
CA ALA A 37 -14.85 18.38 11.75
C ALA A 37 -15.35 17.51 10.59
N GLN A 38 -16.47 17.89 9.96
CA GLN A 38 -17.00 17.18 8.80
C GLN A 38 -16.00 17.17 7.62
N LEU A 39 -15.30 18.27 7.36
CA LEU A 39 -14.27 18.33 6.33
C LEU A 39 -13.09 17.40 6.65
N VAL A 40 -12.64 17.37 7.92
CA VAL A 40 -11.56 16.47 8.34
C VAL A 40 -11.97 15.00 8.21
N VAL A 41 -13.22 14.65 8.58
CA VAL A 41 -13.76 13.30 8.38
C VAL A 41 -13.73 12.91 6.90
N ARG A 42 -14.22 13.79 6.02
CA ARG A 42 -14.22 13.54 4.56
C ARG A 42 -12.80 13.33 4.02
N ASN A 43 -11.86 14.18 4.42
CA ASN A 43 -10.46 14.06 4.00
C ASN A 43 -9.84 12.75 4.50
N ASN A 44 -10.09 12.36 5.74
CA ASN A 44 -9.58 11.12 6.30
C ASN A 44 -10.17 9.87 5.62
N LEU A 45 -11.45 9.90 5.24
CA LEU A 45 -12.07 8.85 4.43
C LEU A 45 -11.38 8.73 3.06
N ALA A 46 -11.15 9.85 2.36
CA ALA A 46 -10.45 9.85 1.09
C ALA A 46 -9.01 9.31 1.20
N ILE A 47 -8.30 9.63 2.29
CA ILE A 47 -6.97 9.06 2.58
C ILE A 47 -7.07 7.52 2.69
N ILE A 48 -8.04 7.00 3.44
CA ILE A 48 -8.24 5.53 3.57
C ILE A 48 -8.49 4.89 2.21
N GLU A 49 -9.30 5.50 1.36
CA GLU A 49 -9.57 5.02 -0.01
C GLU A 49 -8.29 4.98 -0.85
N HIS A 50 -7.48 6.04 -0.84
CA HIS A 50 -6.21 6.08 -1.56
C HIS A 50 -5.21 5.03 -1.06
N LEU A 51 -5.15 4.80 0.25
CA LEU A 51 -4.31 3.74 0.83
C LEU A 51 -4.79 2.34 0.40
N GLY A 52 -6.10 2.13 0.33
CA GLY A 52 -6.69 0.89 -0.21
C GLY A 52 -6.36 0.68 -1.69
N ALA A 53 -6.41 1.73 -2.51
CA ALA A 53 -6.02 1.67 -3.91
C ALA A 53 -4.53 1.33 -4.08
N ALA A 54 -3.65 1.95 -3.29
CA ALA A 54 -2.21 1.65 -3.29
C ALA A 54 -1.94 0.17 -2.92
N GLU A 55 -2.64 -0.35 -1.92
CA GLU A 55 -2.52 -1.76 -1.53
C GLU A 55 -2.97 -2.71 -2.65
N ALA A 56 -4.09 -2.41 -3.33
CA ALA A 56 -4.57 -3.21 -4.45
C ALA A 56 -3.55 -3.24 -5.61
N LEU A 57 -2.95 -2.08 -5.93
CA LEU A 57 -1.89 -1.98 -6.94
C LEU A 57 -0.65 -2.80 -6.57
N GLN A 58 -0.24 -2.77 -5.30
CA GLN A 58 0.88 -3.59 -4.81
C GLN A 58 0.60 -5.08 -4.95
N ARG A 59 -0.60 -5.54 -4.53
CA ARG A 59 -1.01 -6.95 -4.66
C ARG A 59 -1.06 -7.38 -6.12
N SER A 60 -1.59 -6.54 -7.01
CA SER A 60 -1.58 -6.80 -8.45
C SER A 60 -0.16 -6.92 -8.99
N SER A 61 0.76 -6.10 -8.52
CA SER A 61 2.16 -6.13 -8.93
C SER A 61 2.82 -7.45 -8.49
N TYR A 62 2.53 -7.94 -7.28
CA TYR A 62 3.01 -9.24 -6.82
C TYR A 62 2.47 -10.41 -7.65
N ILE A 63 1.20 -10.40 -8.04
CA ILE A 63 0.62 -11.44 -8.91
C ILE A 63 1.37 -11.50 -10.25
N VAL A 64 1.65 -10.34 -10.86
CA VAL A 64 2.40 -10.27 -12.12
C VAL A 64 3.81 -10.82 -11.93
N LEU A 65 4.52 -10.39 -10.89
CA LEU A 65 5.89 -10.85 -10.62
C LEU A 65 5.96 -12.34 -10.31
N ASP A 66 5.00 -12.89 -9.56
CA ASP A 66 4.93 -14.31 -9.22
C ASP A 66 4.68 -15.18 -10.47
N ALA A 67 3.76 -14.76 -11.34
CA ALA A 67 3.50 -15.43 -12.62
C ALA A 67 4.73 -15.43 -13.56
N MET A 68 5.64 -14.46 -13.42
CA MET A 68 6.88 -14.43 -14.19
C MET A 68 7.95 -15.39 -13.67
N LYS A 69 7.99 -15.69 -12.37
CA LYS A 69 8.94 -16.67 -11.80
C LYS A 69 8.75 -18.07 -12.40
N ALA A 70 7.50 -18.47 -12.66
CA ALA A 70 7.18 -19.72 -13.34
C ALA A 70 7.65 -19.78 -14.81
N ASN A 71 8.05 -18.64 -15.39
CA ASN A 71 8.45 -18.46 -16.78
C ASN A 71 9.92 -18.02 -16.94
N GLU A 72 10.75 -18.16 -15.91
CA GLU A 72 12.19 -17.97 -16.04
C GLU A 72 12.72 -18.98 -17.07
N GLY A 73 13.27 -18.46 -18.18
CA GLY A 73 13.84 -19.30 -19.23
C GLY A 73 15.04 -20.11 -18.70
N PRO A 74 15.62 -21.02 -19.51
CA PRO A 74 16.69 -21.94 -19.08
C PRO A 74 17.93 -21.28 -18.44
N ALA A 75 18.11 -19.97 -18.63
CA ALA A 75 19.22 -19.19 -18.09
C ALA A 75 18.91 -18.48 -16.74
N GLY A 76 17.69 -18.58 -16.20
CA GLY A 76 17.32 -18.00 -14.90
C GLY A 76 17.36 -16.47 -14.82
N THR A 77 17.41 -15.78 -15.96
CA THR A 77 17.58 -14.33 -16.01
C THR A 77 16.24 -13.62 -15.70
N PRO A 78 16.20 -12.66 -14.76
CA PRO A 78 14.97 -11.93 -14.43
C PRO A 78 14.41 -11.21 -15.66
N ARG A 79 13.12 -11.39 -15.96
CA ARG A 79 12.45 -10.67 -17.06
C ARG A 79 12.13 -9.20 -16.72
N ILE A 80 12.11 -8.84 -15.44
CA ILE A 80 11.91 -7.47 -14.93
C ILE A 80 12.96 -7.18 -13.85
N GLY A 81 13.60 -6.01 -13.98
CA GLY A 81 14.71 -5.58 -13.14
C GLY A 81 16.06 -5.95 -13.75
N ASN A 82 17.03 -5.05 -13.67
CA ASN A 82 18.40 -5.33 -14.07
C ASN A 82 19.11 -5.96 -12.87
N GLU A 83 20.06 -6.88 -13.09
CA GLU A 83 20.85 -7.55 -12.03
C GLU A 83 21.61 -6.58 -11.10
N LYS A 84 21.63 -5.29 -11.42
CA LYS A 84 22.16 -4.21 -10.59
C LYS A 84 21.01 -3.40 -9.99
N GLY A 85 20.47 -3.91 -8.90
CA GLY A 85 19.53 -3.22 -8.04
C GLY A 85 19.58 -3.89 -6.71
#